data_AF-A0A2Z3GJ33-F1
#
_entry.id   AF-A0A2Z3GJ33-F1
#
_cell.length_a   1.000
_cell.length_b   1.000
_cell.length_c   1.000
_cell.angle_alpha   90.00
_cell.angle_beta   90.00
_cell.angle_gamma   90.00
#
_symmetry.space_group_name_H-M   'P 1'
#
loop_
_entity.id
_entity.type
_entity.pdbx_description
1 polymer ?
#
loop_
_entity_poly.entity_id
_entity_poly.type
_entity_poly.pdbx_seq_one_letter_code
_entity_poly.pdbx_strand_id
1 'polypeptide(L)'
;MLHISTLPDEEKQTLEAGHKNGNKAYFRNRCQCILLSASGFEAKELALIYTTRTRTVYDWLHRYKRDGFLGLKIKADRGLKAPLQDLTLEQVADIREQLKENPQSLREVAALLSTKFGFTMSKSARKQYVKKN
;
A
#
# COMPACT_ATOMS: atom_id res chain seq x y z
N MET A 1 -2.03 7.53 -28.67
CA MET A 1 -2.88 6.81 -27.69
C MET A 1 -2.05 5.69 -27.07
N LEU A 2 -1.97 5.61 -25.75
CA LEU A 2 -1.33 4.48 -25.09
C LEU A 2 -2.30 3.29 -25.13
N HIS A 3 -1.90 2.24 -25.84
CA HIS A 3 -2.60 0.96 -25.91
C HIS A 3 -1.56 -0.15 -25.78
N ILE A 4 -1.97 -1.31 -25.29
CA ILE A 4 -1.09 -2.47 -25.17
C ILE A 4 -1.29 -3.32 -26.42
N SER A 5 -0.39 -3.18 -27.39
CA SER A 5 -0.57 -3.74 -28.73
C SER A 5 -0.34 -5.25 -28.80
N THR A 6 0.41 -5.82 -27.86
CA THR A 6 0.79 -7.24 -27.83
C THR A 6 0.86 -7.74 -26.40
N LEU A 7 -0.01 -8.68 -26.05
CA LEU A 7 0.01 -9.42 -24.79
C LEU A 7 0.43 -10.87 -25.08
N PRO A 8 1.54 -11.37 -24.55
CA PRO A 8 1.86 -12.79 -24.60
C PRO A 8 0.75 -13.63 -23.96
N ASP A 9 0.52 -14.84 -24.44
CA ASP A 9 -0.52 -15.73 -23.91
C ASP A 9 -0.32 -16.03 -22.42
N GLU A 10 0.92 -16.12 -21.96
CA GLU A 10 1.28 -16.29 -20.54
C GLU A 10 0.82 -15.10 -19.68
N GLU A 11 1.02 -13.87 -20.17
CA GLU A 11 0.57 -12.66 -19.47
C GLU A 11 -0.96 -12.58 -19.44
N LYS A 12 -1.61 -12.95 -20.55
CA LYS A 12 -3.06 -12.99 -20.66
C LYS A 12 -3.66 -13.96 -19.65
N GLN A 13 -3.12 -15.19 -19.57
CA GLN A 13 -3.55 -16.18 -18.57
C GLN A 13 -3.35 -15.66 -17.14
N THR A 14 -2.21 -15.01 -16.87
CA THR A 14 -1.91 -14.43 -15.56
C THR A 14 -2.90 -13.33 -15.17
N LEU A 15 -3.27 -12.46 -16.11
CA LEU A 15 -4.25 -11.39 -15.90
C LEU A 15 -5.67 -11.94 -15.74
N GLU A 16 -6.04 -12.97 -16.49
CA GLU A 16 -7.32 -13.66 -16.35
C GLU A 16 -7.44 -14.34 -14.98
N ALA A 17 -6.39 -15.04 -14.54
CA ALA A 17 -6.31 -15.61 -13.20
C ALA A 17 -6.37 -14.52 -12.12
N GLY A 18 -5.69 -13.38 -12.33
CA GLY A 18 -5.72 -12.23 -11.43
C GLY A 18 -7.10 -11.57 -11.35
N HIS A 19 -7.86 -11.56 -12.44
CA HIS A 19 -9.24 -11.08 -12.48
C HIS A 19 -10.21 -12.03 -11.75
N LYS A 20 -10.09 -13.34 -11.98
CA LYS A 20 -10.95 -14.35 -11.36
C LYS A 20 -10.68 -14.53 -9.86
N ASN A 21 -9.41 -14.65 -9.48
CA ASN A 21 -8.99 -15.03 -8.13
C ASN A 21 -8.50 -13.86 -7.28
N GLY A 22 -8.54 -12.63 -7.82
CA GLY A 22 -8.05 -11.45 -7.12
C GLY A 22 -8.85 -11.14 -5.85
N ASN A 23 -8.20 -11.21 -4.69
CA ASN A 23 -8.82 -10.92 -3.38
C ASN A 23 -9.46 -9.51 -3.32
N LYS A 24 -8.83 -8.51 -3.95
CA LYS A 24 -9.31 -7.12 -3.91
C LYS A 24 -10.00 -6.73 -5.21
N ALA A 25 -11.17 -6.09 -5.12
CA ALA A 25 -11.93 -5.62 -6.28
C ALA A 25 -11.12 -4.68 -7.19
N TYR A 26 -10.34 -3.74 -6.62
CA TYR A 26 -9.50 -2.86 -7.43
C TYR A 26 -8.48 -3.63 -8.29
N PHE A 27 -7.98 -4.76 -7.79
CA PHE A 27 -6.97 -5.54 -8.48
C PHE A 27 -7.60 -6.29 -9.65
N ARG A 28 -8.78 -6.88 -9.42
CA ARG A 28 -9.57 -7.55 -10.47
C ARG A 28 -9.94 -6.59 -11.60
N ASN A 29 -10.41 -5.39 -11.26
CA ASN A 29 -10.79 -4.38 -12.26
C ASN A 29 -9.59 -3.89 -13.06
N ARG A 30 -8.42 -3.72 -12.42
CA ARG A 30 -7.18 -3.37 -13.12
C ARG A 30 -6.73 -4.45 -14.09
N CYS A 31 -6.76 -5.73 -13.67
CA CYS A 31 -6.39 -6.84 -14.56
C CYS A 31 -7.30 -6.88 -15.80
N GLN A 32 -8.62 -6.75 -15.60
CA GLN A 32 -9.58 -6.70 -16.70
C GLN A 32 -9.39 -5.47 -17.59
N CYS A 33 -9.06 -4.30 -17.03
CA CYS A 33 -8.77 -3.10 -17.79
C CYS A 33 -7.58 -3.29 -18.75
N ILE A 34 -6.52 -4.00 -18.30
CA ILE A 34 -5.38 -4.35 -19.16
C ILE A 34 -5.81 -5.28 -20.30
N LEU A 35 -6.60 -6.32 -19.99
CA LEU A 35 -7.12 -7.25 -20.99
C LEU A 35 -7.98 -6.54 -22.05
N LEU A 36 -8.88 -5.65 -21.63
CA LEU A 36 -9.72 -4.87 -22.55
C LEU A 36 -8.88 -3.91 -23.39
N SER A 37 -7.87 -3.25 -22.79
CA SER A 37 -6.96 -2.40 -23.56
C SER A 37 -6.18 -3.18 -24.62
N ALA A 38 -5.82 -4.44 -24.35
CA ALA A 38 -5.17 -5.33 -25.31
C ALA A 38 -6.12 -5.80 -26.42
N SER A 39 -7.42 -5.92 -26.12
CA SER A 39 -8.47 -6.23 -27.10
C SER A 39 -8.87 -5.04 -27.99
N GLY A 40 -8.22 -3.87 -27.83
CA GLY A 40 -8.44 -2.70 -28.68
C GLY A 40 -9.35 -1.61 -28.12
N PHE A 41 -9.81 -1.72 -26.87
CA PHE A 41 -10.62 -0.67 -26.24
C PHE A 41 -9.79 0.60 -25.97
N GLU A 42 -10.39 1.76 -26.22
CA GLU A 42 -9.76 3.03 -25.92
C GLU A 42 -9.79 3.35 -24.42
N ALA A 43 -8.77 4.07 -23.94
CA ALA A 43 -8.70 4.52 -22.54
C ALA A 43 -9.91 5.38 -22.12
N LYS A 44 -10.58 6.04 -23.07
CA LYS A 44 -11.82 6.81 -22.81
C LYS A 44 -13.00 5.87 -22.51
N GLU A 45 -13.16 4.81 -23.28
CA GLU A 45 -14.22 3.80 -23.09
C GLU A 45 -14.01 3.04 -21.77
N LEU A 46 -12.77 2.68 -21.49
CA LEU A 46 -12.40 2.05 -20.22
C LEU A 46 -12.70 2.98 -19.02
N ALA A 47 -12.49 4.29 -19.18
CA ALA A 47 -12.81 5.26 -18.14
C ALA A 47 -14.33 5.31 -17.85
N LEU A 48 -15.16 5.19 -18.88
CA LEU A 48 -16.62 5.08 -18.76
C LEU A 48 -17.04 3.78 -18.08
N ILE A 49 -16.47 2.63 -18.50
CA ILE A 49 -16.80 1.30 -17.94
C ILE A 49 -16.50 1.22 -16.44
N TYR A 50 -15.35 1.77 -16.02
CA TYR A 50 -14.91 1.71 -14.63
C TYR A 50 -15.27 2.98 -13.82
N THR A 51 -16.10 3.87 -14.37
CA THR A 51 -16.50 5.15 -13.76
C THR A 51 -15.30 5.90 -13.16
N THR A 52 -14.20 5.95 -13.90
CA THR A 52 -12.95 6.57 -13.46
C THR A 52 -12.51 7.65 -14.45
N ARG A 53 -11.46 8.39 -14.09
CA ARG A 53 -10.88 9.40 -14.98
C ARG A 53 -9.97 8.71 -16.00
N THR A 54 -9.95 9.20 -17.23
CA THR A 54 -9.06 8.70 -18.29
C THR A 54 -7.59 8.70 -17.85
N ARG A 55 -7.17 9.71 -17.07
CA ARG A 55 -5.82 9.75 -16.46
C ARG A 55 -5.52 8.52 -15.60
N THR A 56 -6.49 8.05 -14.84
CA THR A 56 -6.35 6.86 -13.98
C THR A 56 -6.13 5.59 -14.81
N VAL A 57 -6.84 5.48 -15.93
CA VAL A 57 -6.65 4.36 -16.88
C VAL A 57 -5.24 4.40 -17.47
N TYR A 58 -4.79 5.58 -17.92
CA TYR A 58 -3.41 5.74 -18.39
C TYR A 58 -2.38 5.38 -17.32
N ASP A 59 -2.58 5.80 -16.06
CA ASP A 59 -1.70 5.43 -14.95
C ASP A 59 -1.61 3.90 -14.77
N TRP A 60 -2.72 3.18 -14.94
CA TRP A 60 -2.74 1.71 -14.83
C TRP A 60 -1.96 1.07 -15.98
N LEU A 61 -2.18 1.52 -17.21
CA LEU A 61 -1.46 1.06 -18.41
C LEU A 61 0.05 1.33 -18.31
N HIS A 62 0.44 2.53 -17.86
CA HIS A 62 1.84 2.89 -17.65
C HIS A 62 2.50 2.04 -16.58
N ARG A 63 1.80 1.79 -15.46
CA ARG A 63 2.32 0.91 -14.39
C ARG A 63 2.47 -0.53 -14.86
N TYR A 64 1.53 -1.03 -15.65
CA TYR A 64 1.65 -2.35 -16.25
C TYR A 64 2.84 -2.43 -17.21
N LYS A 65 3.04 -1.43 -18.07
CA LYS A 65 4.18 -1.42 -19.00
C LYS A 65 5.53 -1.35 -18.28
N ARG A 66 5.60 -0.69 -17.11
CA ARG A 66 6.84 -0.53 -16.34
C ARG A 66 7.14 -1.73 -15.44
N ASP A 67 6.15 -2.18 -14.68
CA ASP A 67 6.33 -3.13 -13.57
C ASP A 67 5.56 -4.46 -13.81
N GLY A 68 4.95 -4.64 -14.99
CA GLY A 68 4.15 -5.80 -15.36
C GLY A 68 2.94 -6.02 -14.43
N PHE A 69 2.63 -7.29 -14.20
CA PHE A 69 1.57 -7.73 -13.31
C PHE A 69 1.70 -7.18 -11.87
N LEU A 70 2.94 -7.04 -11.37
CA LEU A 70 3.19 -6.50 -10.02
C LEU A 70 2.82 -5.00 -9.92
N GLY A 71 2.91 -4.25 -11.03
CA GLY A 71 2.52 -2.85 -11.11
C GLY A 71 1.03 -2.58 -10.86
N LEU A 72 0.19 -3.60 -11.02
CA LEU A 72 -1.26 -3.50 -10.79
C LEU A 72 -1.62 -3.56 -9.30
N LYS A 73 -0.74 -4.13 -8.46
CA LYS A 73 -0.92 -4.17 -7.01
C LYS A 73 -0.69 -2.79 -6.40
N ILE A 74 -1.30 -2.55 -5.23
CA ILE A 74 -0.96 -1.36 -4.45
C ILE A 74 0.42 -1.59 -3.85
N LYS A 75 1.33 -0.62 -4.02
CA LYS A 75 2.63 -0.63 -3.35
C LYS A 75 2.41 -0.68 -1.84
N ALA A 76 3.07 -1.62 -1.17
CA ALA A 76 2.96 -1.82 0.27
C ALA A 76 3.36 -0.56 1.07
N ASP A 77 4.25 0.26 0.52
CA ASP A 77 4.79 1.46 1.18
C ASP A 77 3.89 2.70 1.05
N ARG A 78 2.57 2.51 1.15
CA ARG A 78 1.61 3.62 1.14
C ARG A 78 1.11 3.88 2.56
N GLY A 79 1.28 5.12 3.00
CA GLY A 79 0.84 5.62 4.30
C GLY A 79 2.02 6.18 5.10
N LEU A 80 1.71 7.05 6.06
CA LEU A 80 2.71 7.50 7.02
C LEU A 80 3.11 6.28 7.87
N LYS A 81 4.37 5.83 7.74
CA LYS A 81 4.91 4.79 8.63
C LYS A 81 4.74 5.27 10.06
N ALA A 82 4.32 4.37 10.95
CA ALA A 82 4.27 4.75 12.36
C ALA A 82 5.70 5.11 12.79
N PRO A 83 5.92 6.21 13.53
CA PRO A 83 7.27 6.62 13.95
C PRO A 83 7.96 5.60 14.87
N LEU A 84 7.29 4.50 15.19
CA LEU A 84 7.76 3.42 16.05
C LEU A 84 7.83 2.08 15.30
N GLN A 85 7.90 2.11 13.97
CA GLN A 85 7.91 0.90 13.16
C GLN A 85 9.32 0.33 12.95
N ASP A 86 10.35 1.17 13.14
CA ASP A 86 11.77 0.83 12.97
C ASP A 86 12.50 0.66 14.32
N LEU A 87 11.79 0.41 15.44
CA LEU A 87 12.46 0.12 16.71
C LEU A 87 13.05 -1.29 16.72
N THR A 88 14.24 -1.39 17.29
CA THR A 88 14.90 -2.67 17.58
C THR A 88 14.08 -3.45 18.64
N LEU A 89 14.15 -4.78 18.61
CA LEU A 89 13.46 -5.65 19.58
C LEU A 89 13.76 -5.28 21.04
N GLU A 90 15.00 -4.87 21.33
CA GLU A 90 15.46 -4.40 22.65
C GLU A 90 14.72 -3.13 23.09
N GLN A 91 14.54 -2.17 22.17
CA GLN A 91 13.87 -0.92 22.47
C GLN A 91 12.38 -1.15 22.74
N VAL A 92 11.74 -2.11 22.04
CA VAL A 92 10.34 -2.49 22.28
C VAL A 92 10.17 -3.14 23.66
N ALA A 93 11.15 -3.94 24.11
CA ALA A 93 11.14 -4.57 25.43
C ALA A 93 11.28 -3.51 26.55
N ASP A 94 12.24 -2.61 26.41
CA ASP A 94 12.44 -1.48 27.34
C ASP A 94 11.19 -0.59 27.45
N ILE A 95 10.54 -0.29 26.31
CA ILE A 95 9.30 0.48 26.30
C ILE A 95 8.20 -0.25 27.06
N ARG A 96 8.08 -1.57 26.91
CA ARG A 96 7.07 -2.38 27.59
C ARG A 96 7.30 -2.43 29.10
N GLU A 97 8.54 -2.53 29.54
CA GLU A 97 8.88 -2.52 30.97
C GLU A 97 8.55 -1.17 31.60
N GLN A 98 8.93 -0.06 30.96
CA GLN A 98 8.61 1.28 31.44
C GLN A 98 7.10 1.58 31.44
N LEU A 99 6.34 1.04 30.48
CA LEU A 99 4.88 1.12 30.47
C LEU A 99 4.21 0.31 31.58
N LYS A 100 4.81 -0.80 32.04
CA LYS A 100 4.32 -1.57 33.19
C LYS A 100 4.55 -0.83 34.51
N GLU A 101 5.71 -0.21 34.66
CA GLU A 101 6.03 0.56 35.87
C GLU A 101 5.20 1.84 35.97
N ASN A 102 4.93 2.51 34.84
CA ASN A 102 4.22 3.79 34.81
C ASN A 102 3.05 3.81 33.79
N PRO A 103 1.93 3.13 34.09
CA PRO A 103 0.81 3.00 33.16
C PRO A 103 0.05 4.31 32.90
N GLN A 104 0.08 5.27 33.84
CA GLN A 104 -0.68 6.52 33.72
C GLN A 104 0.13 7.68 33.10
N SER A 105 1.45 7.63 33.07
CA SER A 105 2.30 8.75 32.62
C SER A 105 2.94 8.54 31.24
N LEU A 106 2.09 8.34 30.23
CA LEU A 106 2.47 8.27 28.80
C LEU A 106 3.38 9.42 28.31
N ARG A 107 3.32 10.58 28.98
CA ARG A 107 4.17 11.73 28.65
C ARG A 107 5.59 11.57 29.21
N GLU A 108 5.72 11.01 30.42
CA GLU A 108 7.00 10.82 31.11
C GLU A 108 7.76 9.66 30.47
N VAL A 109 7.08 8.54 30.22
CA VAL A 109 7.65 7.41 29.48
C VAL A 109 8.17 7.87 28.11
N ALA A 110 7.39 8.66 27.37
CA ALA A 110 7.84 9.22 26.09
C ALA A 110 9.02 10.20 26.21
N ALA A 111 9.14 10.95 27.31
CA ALA A 111 10.28 11.83 27.55
C ALA A 111 11.54 11.02 27.85
N LEU A 112 11.42 9.99 28.69
CA LEU A 112 12.51 9.08 29.04
C LEU A 112 13.03 8.33 27.80
N LEU A 113 12.11 7.83 26.97
CA LEU A 113 12.44 7.18 25.69
C LEU A 113 13.04 8.15 24.67
N SER A 114 12.58 9.40 24.64
CA SER A 114 13.17 10.44 23.77
C SER A 114 14.59 10.78 24.19
N THR A 115 14.89 10.78 25.50
CA THR A 115 16.25 10.97 26.01
C THR A 115 17.13 9.74 25.75
N LYS A 116 16.59 8.53 25.92
CA LYS A 116 17.34 7.27 25.80
C LYS A 116 17.67 6.91 24.34
N PHE A 117 16.74 7.18 23.41
CA PHE A 117 16.86 6.75 22.02
C PHE A 117 16.97 7.89 21.00
N GLY A 118 16.89 9.16 21.44
CA GLY A 118 17.05 10.32 20.56
C GLY A 118 15.90 10.55 19.57
N PHE A 119 14.79 9.81 19.69
CA PHE A 119 13.63 9.95 18.81
C PHE A 119 12.50 10.76 19.48
N THR A 120 11.96 11.75 18.77
CA THR A 120 10.83 12.54 19.27
C THR A 120 9.50 11.83 19.02
N MET A 121 8.82 11.41 20.08
CA MET A 121 7.48 10.79 19.97
C MET A 121 6.37 11.84 20.00
N SER A 122 5.59 11.95 18.93
CA SER A 122 4.38 12.79 18.91
C SER A 122 3.29 12.23 19.85
N LYS A 123 2.34 13.07 20.27
CA LYS A 123 1.19 12.61 21.09
C LYS A 123 0.37 11.50 20.39
N SER A 124 0.25 11.56 19.06
CA SER A 124 -0.48 10.56 18.28
C SER A 124 0.27 9.22 18.22
N ALA A 125 1.60 9.26 18.07
CA ALA A 125 2.45 8.06 18.11
C ALA A 125 2.32 7.30 19.43
N ARG A 126 2.33 8.03 20.55
CA ARG A 126 2.16 7.48 21.90
C ARG A 126 0.83 6.73 22.05
N LYS A 127 -0.27 7.36 21.64
CA LYS A 127 -1.62 6.75 21.69
C LYS A 127 -1.73 5.54 20.75
N GLN A 128 -1.14 5.62 19.55
CA GLN A 128 -1.15 4.51 18.59
C GLN A 128 -0.38 3.30 19.11
N TYR A 129 0.74 3.52 19.81
CA TYR A 129 1.53 2.44 20.40
C TYR A 129 0.78 1.69 21.52
N VAL A 130 0.14 2.44 22.42
CA VAL A 130 -0.68 1.87 23.50
C VAL A 130 -1.97 1.23 23.01
N LYS A 131 -2.51 1.64 21.86
CA LYS A 131 -3.68 0.95 21.26
C LYS A 131 -3.30 -0.37 20.58
N LYS A 132 -2.03 -0.53 20.18
CA LYS A 132 -1.55 -1.67 19.39
C LYS A 132 -0.99 -2.80 20.27
N ASN A 133 -0.59 -2.49 21.50
CA ASN A 133 -0.12 -3.43 22.53
C ASN A 133 -1.11 -3.47 23.68
#